data_AF-A0A916ZJX4-F1
#
_entry.id   AF-A0A916ZJX4-F1
#
_cell.length_a   1.000
_cell.length_b   1.000
_cell.length_c   1.000
_cell.angle_alpha   90.00
_cell.angle_beta   90.00
_cell.angle_gamma   90.00
#
_symmetry.space_group_name_H-M   'P 1'
#
loop_
_entity.id
_entity.type
_entity.pdbx_description
1 polymer ?
#
loop_
_entity_poly.entity_id
_entity_poly.type
_entity_poly.pdbx_seq_one_letter_code
_entity_poly.pdbx_strand_id
1 'polypeptide(L)'
;MSTSISESRDAHLARTQRQKASLGAIMRMLLIAVLIALGLRTFVYEPFNIPSESMLPQLLVGDYLFVAKWPYGYGRYSLPLGLPLFDGRIGGSLPARGDVIVFKTPRDNRADYIKRVIALPGDTVAMQDGQVILNGTALPQLTRADFVLADSTTDCDSGPGRPDFRTRTSGPAGTRVICRYPARTESIPGGRDHVVLDQVRGDVRDTTPVLTVPPGHVFVLGDNRDDSADSRFTIAEGGVGLVPTANIIGRADRIFFSIRQEGPLRTERIGKRL
;
A
#
# COMPACT_ATOMS: atom_id res chain seq x y z
N MET A 1 -19.53 -69.08 15.77
CA MET A 1 -20.19 -67.75 15.78
C MET A 1 -19.38 -66.68 16.53
N SER A 2 -18.54 -67.04 17.51
CA SER A 2 -17.76 -66.07 18.31
C SER A 2 -16.51 -65.50 17.63
N THR A 3 -15.91 -66.20 16.66
CA THR A 3 -14.69 -65.77 15.95
C THR A 3 -14.93 -64.62 14.96
N SER A 4 -16.07 -64.58 14.26
CA SER A 4 -16.35 -63.52 13.27
C SER A 4 -16.71 -62.17 13.90
N ILE A 5 -17.12 -62.15 15.17
CA ILE A 5 -17.42 -60.92 15.92
C ILE A 5 -16.14 -60.29 16.47
N SER A 6 -15.12 -61.10 16.81
CA SER A 6 -13.80 -60.63 17.22
C SER A 6 -13.08 -59.91 16.07
N GLU A 7 -12.98 -60.56 14.91
CA GLU A 7 -12.28 -60.01 13.74
C GLU A 7 -12.91 -58.71 13.22
N SER A 8 -14.24 -58.58 13.27
CA SER A 8 -14.92 -57.37 12.84
C SER A 8 -14.69 -56.18 13.80
N ARG A 9 -14.56 -56.44 15.11
CA ARG A 9 -14.22 -55.42 16.11
C ARG A 9 -12.76 -54.97 15.99
N ASP A 10 -11.84 -55.90 15.76
CA ASP A 10 -10.41 -55.58 15.60
C ASP A 10 -10.14 -54.78 14.31
N ALA A 11 -10.81 -55.15 13.21
CA ALA A 11 -10.77 -54.39 11.96
C ALA A 11 -11.37 -52.98 12.11
N HIS A 12 -12.45 -52.83 12.90
CA HIS A 12 -13.03 -51.53 13.20
C HIS A 12 -12.07 -50.68 14.06
N LEU A 13 -11.48 -51.25 15.11
CA LEU A 13 -10.53 -50.54 15.98
C LEU A 13 -9.28 -50.11 15.22
N ALA A 14 -8.72 -50.99 14.38
CA ALA A 14 -7.58 -50.67 13.52
C ALA A 14 -7.91 -49.57 12.50
N ARG A 15 -9.11 -49.60 11.87
CA ARG A 15 -9.58 -48.51 11.00
C ARG A 15 -9.70 -47.19 11.76
N THR A 16 -10.31 -47.20 12.95
CA THR A 16 -10.48 -45.99 13.78
C THR A 16 -9.15 -45.44 14.28
N GLN A 17 -8.19 -46.30 14.66
CA GLN A 17 -6.83 -45.89 15.04
C GLN A 17 -6.07 -45.30 13.85
N ARG A 18 -6.16 -45.93 12.66
CA ARG A 18 -5.53 -45.42 11.43
C ARG A 18 -6.17 -44.11 10.96
N GLN A 19 -7.48 -43.94 11.11
CA GLN A 19 -8.19 -42.68 10.87
C GLN A 19 -7.78 -41.58 11.85
N LYS A 20 -7.67 -41.89 13.15
CA LYS A 20 -7.19 -40.94 14.17
C LYS A 20 -5.73 -40.55 13.95
N ALA A 21 -4.86 -41.49 13.57
CA ALA A 21 -3.48 -41.22 13.21
C ALA A 21 -3.36 -40.34 11.94
N SER A 22 -4.21 -40.61 10.93
CA SER A 22 -4.32 -39.81 9.71
C SER A 22 -4.83 -38.39 10.01
N LEU A 23 -5.86 -38.26 10.85
CA LEU A 23 -6.40 -36.96 11.27
C LEU A 23 -5.37 -36.14 12.07
N GLY A 24 -4.63 -36.78 12.99
CA GLY A 24 -3.55 -36.14 13.74
C GLY A 24 -2.41 -35.65 12.84
N ALA A 25 -2.04 -36.42 11.82
CA ALA A 25 -1.05 -36.01 10.83
C ALA A 25 -1.52 -34.81 10.01
N ILE A 26 -2.78 -34.82 9.54
CA ILE A 26 -3.38 -33.69 8.81
C ILE A 26 -3.42 -32.44 9.68
N MET A 27 -3.89 -32.54 10.93
CA MET A 27 -3.93 -31.42 11.86
C MET A 27 -2.54 -30.85 12.14
N ARG A 28 -1.53 -31.70 12.29
CA ARG A 28 -0.13 -31.26 12.46
C ARG A 28 0.39 -30.53 11.22
N MET A 29 0.11 -31.03 10.01
CA MET A 29 0.51 -30.37 8.77
C MET A 29 -0.18 -29.00 8.61
N LEU A 30 -1.48 -28.92 8.90
CA LEU A 30 -2.24 -27.66 8.88
C LEU A 30 -1.69 -26.67 9.90
N LEU A 31 -1.40 -27.11 11.13
CA LEU A 31 -0.79 -26.28 12.15
C LEU A 31 0.58 -25.73 11.71
N ILE A 32 1.43 -26.59 11.16
CA ILE A 32 2.75 -26.18 10.63
C ILE A 32 2.57 -25.16 9.50
N ALA A 33 1.64 -25.40 8.56
CA ALA A 33 1.38 -24.47 7.47
C ALA A 33 0.89 -23.10 7.98
N VAL A 34 0.01 -23.07 8.98
CA VAL A 34 -0.45 -21.83 9.63
C VAL A 34 0.71 -21.11 10.32
N LEU A 35 1.56 -21.82 11.06
CA LEU A 35 2.71 -21.23 11.74
C LEU A 35 3.73 -20.67 10.75
N ILE A 36 3.99 -21.36 9.64
CA ILE A 36 4.85 -20.86 8.56
C ILE A 36 4.24 -19.62 7.93
N ALA A 37 2.94 -19.63 7.59
CA ALA A 37 2.27 -18.47 7.03
C ALA A 37 2.30 -17.27 7.99
N LEU A 38 2.10 -17.51 9.28
CA LEU A 38 2.18 -16.48 10.32
C LEU A 38 3.60 -15.92 10.47
N GLY A 39 4.61 -16.80 10.48
CA GLY A 39 6.01 -16.41 10.52
C GLY A 39 6.41 -15.57 9.31
N LEU A 40 6.06 -16.01 8.10
CA LEU A 40 6.32 -15.26 6.87
C LEU A 40 5.64 -13.88 6.89
N ARG A 41 4.37 -13.82 7.30
CA ARG A 41 3.61 -12.56 7.40
C ARG A 41 4.20 -11.58 8.43
N THR A 42 4.70 -12.12 9.54
CA THR A 42 5.25 -11.33 10.64
C THR A 42 6.65 -10.81 10.30
N PHE A 43 7.50 -11.68 9.74
CA PHE A 43 8.93 -11.40 9.62
C PHE A 43 9.38 -10.99 8.21
N VAL A 44 8.67 -11.43 7.17
CA VAL A 44 9.14 -11.33 5.78
C VAL A 44 8.23 -10.43 4.97
N TYR A 45 7.09 -10.95 4.49
CA TYR A 45 6.20 -10.26 3.58
C TYR A 45 4.75 -10.40 4.01
N GLU A 46 4.01 -9.31 3.95
CA GLU A 46 2.55 -9.31 4.05
C GLU A 46 1.93 -8.86 2.72
N PRO A 47 0.96 -9.61 2.17
CA PRO A 47 0.26 -9.20 0.95
C PRO A 47 -0.79 -8.12 1.27
N PHE A 48 -0.85 -7.09 0.42
CA PHE A 48 -1.85 -6.02 0.46
C PHE A 48 -2.49 -5.83 -0.91
N ASN A 49 -3.77 -5.47 -0.95
CA ASN A 49 -4.46 -5.02 -2.16
C ASN A 49 -4.60 -3.49 -2.15
N ILE A 50 -4.62 -2.87 -3.33
CA ILE A 50 -4.78 -1.42 -3.52
C ILE A 50 -6.23 -1.10 -3.88
N PRO A 51 -6.99 -0.43 -2.99
CA PRO A 51 -8.39 -0.12 -3.21
C PRO A 51 -8.65 1.32 -3.71
N SER A 52 -7.61 2.17 -3.80
CA SER A 52 -7.77 3.61 -4.09
C SER A 52 -6.74 4.13 -5.09
N GLU A 53 -7.07 5.26 -5.71
CA GLU A 53 -6.27 5.93 -6.76
C GLU A 53 -5.25 6.95 -6.24
N SER A 54 -5.10 7.09 -4.91
CA SER A 54 -4.19 8.06 -4.28
C SER A 54 -2.70 7.88 -4.61
N MET A 55 -2.32 6.72 -5.13
CA MET A 55 -0.95 6.38 -5.53
C MET A 55 -0.81 6.19 -7.05
N LEU A 56 -1.77 6.66 -7.85
CA LEU A 56 -1.59 6.74 -9.30
C LEU A 56 -0.40 7.65 -9.65
N PRO A 57 0.33 7.36 -10.73
CA PRO A 57 0.18 6.21 -11.62
C PRO A 57 0.97 4.99 -11.16
N GLN A 58 1.68 5.09 -10.02
CA GLN A 58 2.62 4.06 -9.59
C GLN A 58 1.89 2.79 -9.17
N LEU A 59 0.78 2.93 -8.44
CA LEU A 59 -0.11 1.86 -8.00
C LEU A 59 -1.52 2.13 -8.52
N LEU A 60 -2.12 1.11 -9.15
CA LEU A 60 -3.47 1.17 -9.68
C LEU A 60 -4.43 0.42 -8.76
N VAL A 61 -5.70 0.81 -8.78
CA VAL A 61 -6.77 0.03 -8.11
C VAL A 61 -6.79 -1.38 -8.68
N GLY A 62 -6.78 -2.38 -7.80
CA GLY A 62 -6.67 -3.80 -8.17
C GLY A 62 -5.24 -4.33 -8.26
N ASP A 63 -4.21 -3.54 -7.96
CA ASP A 63 -2.87 -4.05 -7.69
C ASP A 63 -2.81 -4.78 -6.35
N TYR A 64 -2.05 -5.86 -6.29
CA TYR A 64 -1.68 -6.59 -5.08
C TYR A 64 -0.17 -6.63 -4.97
N LEU A 65 0.35 -6.26 -3.81
CA LEU A 65 1.77 -6.12 -3.58
C LEU A 65 2.25 -6.79 -2.29
N PHE A 66 3.53 -7.14 -2.30
CA PHE A 66 4.23 -7.59 -1.10
C PHE A 66 4.81 -6.40 -0.35
N VAL A 67 4.54 -6.35 0.95
CA VAL A 67 5.10 -5.37 1.87
C VAL A 67 6.19 -6.04 2.70
N ALA A 68 7.44 -5.61 2.50
CA ALA A 68 8.61 -6.08 3.24
C ALA A 68 8.61 -5.52 4.67
N LYS A 69 8.70 -6.40 5.66
CA LYS A 69 8.65 -6.01 7.09
C LYS A 69 10.03 -5.61 7.64
N TRP A 70 11.05 -6.38 7.30
CA TRP A 70 12.40 -6.22 7.86
C TRP A 70 13.08 -4.85 7.64
N PRO A 71 12.85 -4.06 6.56
CA PRO A 71 13.63 -2.84 6.35
C PRO A 71 13.48 -1.81 7.47
N TYR A 72 12.28 -1.75 8.05
CA TYR A 72 11.97 -0.82 9.13
C TYR A 72 11.89 -1.53 10.48
N GLY A 73 12.35 -2.77 10.55
CA GLY A 73 12.33 -3.56 11.77
C GLY A 73 10.92 -3.95 12.18
N TYR A 74 10.80 -4.51 13.36
CA TYR A 74 9.56 -5.10 13.86
C TYR A 74 9.02 -4.28 15.01
N GLY A 75 7.73 -3.91 14.93
CA GLY A 75 7.01 -3.22 16.00
C GLY A 75 5.64 -3.86 16.24
N ARG A 76 4.80 -3.17 17.02
CA ARG A 76 3.40 -3.54 17.28
C ARG A 76 2.66 -4.04 16.04
N TYR A 77 2.71 -3.30 14.93
CA TYR A 77 1.95 -3.62 13.71
C TYR A 77 2.66 -4.61 12.77
N SER A 78 3.85 -5.10 13.15
CA SER A 78 4.47 -6.22 12.47
C SER A 78 3.92 -7.56 12.99
N LEU A 79 3.44 -7.58 14.23
CA LEU A 79 2.91 -8.77 14.88
C LEU A 79 1.45 -9.04 14.47
N PRO A 80 1.03 -10.33 14.40
CA PRO A 80 -0.36 -10.68 14.20
C PRO A 80 -1.22 -10.04 15.30
N LEU A 81 -2.40 -9.52 14.92
CA LEU A 81 -3.36 -8.86 15.83
C LEU A 81 -2.85 -7.57 16.49
N GLY A 82 -1.68 -7.05 16.10
CA GLY A 82 -1.17 -5.79 16.65
C GLY A 82 -0.83 -5.87 18.15
N LEU A 83 -0.36 -7.03 18.62
CA LEU A 83 -0.08 -7.28 20.03
C LEU A 83 0.97 -6.30 20.59
N PRO A 84 0.70 -5.59 21.70
CA PRO A 84 1.63 -4.64 22.30
C PRO A 84 2.66 -5.37 23.18
N LEU A 85 3.51 -6.20 22.59
CA LEU A 85 4.49 -7.00 23.34
C LEU A 85 5.71 -6.18 23.81
N PHE A 86 6.02 -5.09 23.12
CA PHE A 86 7.14 -4.20 23.43
C PHE A 86 6.90 -2.81 22.84
N ASP A 87 7.57 -1.81 23.40
CA ASP A 87 7.51 -0.44 22.92
C ASP A 87 8.53 -0.17 21.81
N GLY A 88 8.14 0.63 20.82
CA GLY A 88 8.99 1.03 19.71
C GLY A 88 9.18 -0.06 18.65
N ARG A 89 10.35 -0.03 18.00
CA ARG A 89 10.70 -0.93 16.90
C ARG A 89 12.09 -1.52 17.12
N ILE A 90 12.25 -2.81 16.78
CA ILE A 90 13.48 -3.56 16.96
C ILE A 90 14.07 -3.90 15.58
N GLY A 91 15.37 -3.66 15.40
CA GLY A 91 16.15 -4.21 14.28
C GLY A 91 15.81 -3.62 12.91
N GLY A 92 15.64 -2.30 12.80
CA GLY A 92 15.39 -1.64 11.52
C GLY A 92 15.85 -0.18 11.48
N SER A 93 15.71 0.43 10.31
CA SER A 93 16.02 1.85 10.09
C SER A 93 14.76 2.68 9.87
N LEU A 94 14.92 4.00 9.91
CA LEU A 94 13.91 4.90 9.37
C LEU A 94 13.73 4.64 7.86
N PRO A 95 12.55 4.94 7.29
CA PRO A 95 12.37 4.99 5.85
C PRO A 95 13.36 5.94 5.19
N ALA A 96 13.74 5.64 3.96
CA ALA A 96 14.42 6.60 3.10
C ALA A 96 13.40 7.54 2.46
N ARG A 97 13.84 8.75 2.08
CA ARG A 97 13.02 9.63 1.23
C ARG A 97 12.71 8.92 -0.08
N GLY A 98 11.47 9.00 -0.51
CA GLY A 98 10.96 8.32 -1.69
C GLY A 98 10.49 6.89 -1.46
N ASP A 99 10.72 6.28 -0.28
CA ASP A 99 10.16 4.96 0.02
C ASP A 99 8.62 5.02 0.01
N VAL A 100 7.99 4.00 -0.57
CA VAL A 100 6.54 3.79 -0.46
C VAL A 100 6.29 2.88 0.74
N ILE A 101 5.52 3.35 1.70
CA ILE A 101 5.30 2.66 2.97
C ILE A 101 3.82 2.34 3.17
N VAL A 102 3.54 1.21 3.81
CA VAL A 102 2.23 0.88 4.36
C VAL A 102 2.25 1.17 5.86
N PHE A 103 1.22 1.83 6.37
CA PHE A 103 1.14 2.24 7.78
C PHE A 103 -0.30 2.27 8.27
N LYS A 104 -0.48 2.13 9.58
CA LYS A 104 -1.76 2.35 10.24
C LYS A 104 -2.05 3.85 10.36
N THR A 105 -3.28 4.27 10.04
CA THR A 105 -3.67 5.69 10.12
C THR A 105 -3.49 6.22 11.55
N PRO A 106 -2.96 7.44 11.73
CA PRO A 106 -2.82 8.03 13.07
C PRO A 106 -4.15 8.34 13.77
N ARG A 107 -5.26 8.40 13.01
CA ARG A 107 -6.60 8.70 13.53
C ARG A 107 -7.10 7.68 14.56
N ASP A 108 -7.02 6.40 14.23
CA ASP A 108 -7.57 5.31 15.05
C ASP A 108 -6.73 4.02 15.01
N ASN A 109 -5.63 4.01 14.26
CA ASN A 109 -4.78 2.85 14.01
C ASN A 109 -5.51 1.62 13.44
N ARG A 110 -6.63 1.82 12.73
CA ARG A 110 -7.42 0.72 12.17
C ARG A 110 -7.12 0.51 10.70
N ALA A 111 -7.27 1.56 9.91
CA ALA A 111 -7.11 1.49 8.46
C ALA A 111 -5.64 1.45 8.05
N ASP A 112 -5.33 0.68 7.00
CA ASP A 112 -4.02 0.60 6.37
C ASP A 112 -3.97 1.58 5.20
N TYR A 113 -3.00 2.50 5.24
CA TYR A 113 -2.76 3.48 4.19
C TYR A 113 -1.41 3.22 3.56
N ILE A 114 -1.31 3.53 2.27
CA ILE A 114 -0.07 3.47 1.50
C ILE A 114 0.22 4.84 0.91
N LYS A 115 1.42 5.36 1.19
CA LYS A 115 1.88 6.69 0.74
C LYS A 115 3.40 6.68 0.54
N ARG A 116 3.91 7.69 -0.15
CA ARG A 116 5.34 7.92 -0.33
C ARG A 116 5.89 8.83 0.77
N VAL A 117 7.02 8.46 1.35
CA VAL A 117 7.73 9.28 2.33
C VAL A 117 8.44 10.42 1.61
N ILE A 118 8.14 11.66 1.97
CA ILE A 118 8.73 12.85 1.36
C ILE A 118 9.73 13.52 2.30
N ALA A 119 9.39 13.64 3.59
CA ALA A 119 10.24 14.28 4.58
C ALA A 119 10.42 13.41 5.83
N LEU A 120 11.63 13.41 6.38
CA LEU A 120 12.07 12.62 7.53
C LEU A 120 12.21 13.51 8.78
N PRO A 121 12.38 12.94 9.99
CA PRO A 121 12.62 13.73 11.19
C PRO A 121 13.70 14.80 11.01
N GLY A 122 13.36 16.05 11.36
CA GLY A 122 14.23 17.22 11.23
C GLY A 122 14.09 17.97 9.91
N ASP A 123 13.48 17.38 8.88
CA ASP A 123 13.23 18.07 7.61
C ASP A 123 12.13 19.13 7.76
N THR A 124 12.25 20.20 6.97
CA THR A 124 11.15 21.13 6.70
C THR A 124 10.51 20.82 5.35
N VAL A 125 9.18 20.88 5.29
CA VAL A 125 8.41 20.58 4.08
C VAL A 125 7.24 21.53 3.93
N ALA A 126 6.97 21.97 2.71
CA ALA A 126 5.79 22.71 2.30
C ALA A 126 5.40 22.35 0.87
N MET A 127 4.17 22.65 0.47
CA MET A 127 3.78 22.78 -0.92
C MET A 127 3.81 24.26 -1.31
N GLN A 128 4.31 24.55 -2.51
CA GLN A 128 4.21 25.87 -3.14
C GLN A 128 3.92 25.69 -4.63
N ASP A 129 2.79 26.21 -5.09
CA ASP A 129 2.32 26.12 -6.48
C ASP A 129 2.42 24.69 -7.07
N GLY A 130 1.99 23.68 -6.28
CA GLY A 130 1.95 22.27 -6.69
C GLY A 130 3.30 21.54 -6.57
N GLN A 131 4.36 22.24 -6.16
CA GLN A 131 5.70 21.68 -5.96
C GLN A 131 6.02 21.48 -4.48
N VAL A 132 6.69 20.37 -4.17
CA VAL A 132 7.23 20.13 -2.83
C VAL A 132 8.47 21.00 -2.63
N ILE A 133 8.46 21.81 -1.57
CA ILE A 133 9.63 22.53 -1.06
C ILE A 133 10.18 21.73 0.12
N LEU A 134 11.32 21.06 -0.07
CA LEU A 134 11.98 20.25 0.95
C LEU A 134 13.26 20.94 1.42
N ASN A 135 13.37 21.24 2.71
CA ASN A 135 14.52 21.95 3.31
C ASN A 135 14.85 23.26 2.56
N GLY A 136 13.81 24.01 2.18
CA GLY A 136 13.92 25.27 1.44
C GLY A 136 14.23 25.14 -0.05
N THR A 137 14.37 23.91 -0.58
CA THR A 137 14.65 23.66 -2.00
C THR A 137 13.46 22.99 -2.67
N ALA A 138 13.00 23.53 -3.80
CA ALA A 138 11.96 22.91 -4.61
C ALA A 138 12.45 21.57 -5.19
N LEU A 139 11.65 20.52 -5.07
CA LEU A 139 11.93 19.25 -5.73
C LEU A 139 11.80 19.44 -7.25
N PRO A 140 12.83 19.10 -8.04
CA PRO A 140 12.77 19.25 -9.50
C PRO A 140 11.61 18.45 -10.09
N GLN A 141 10.86 19.08 -10.99
CA GLN A 141 9.80 18.44 -11.74
C GLN A 141 10.01 18.59 -13.25
N LEU A 142 9.83 17.50 -13.98
CA LEU A 142 9.89 17.46 -15.44
C LEU A 142 8.55 17.00 -16.02
N THR A 143 7.97 17.81 -16.91
CA THR A 143 6.74 17.47 -17.62
C THR A 143 6.89 16.14 -18.36
N ARG A 144 5.86 15.30 -18.30
CA ARG A 144 5.74 14.07 -19.08
C ARG A 144 4.51 14.11 -19.98
N ALA A 145 4.44 13.12 -20.87
CA ALA A 145 3.18 12.79 -21.52
C ALA A 145 2.13 12.43 -20.46
N ASP A 146 0.88 12.80 -20.73
CA ASP A 146 -0.24 12.51 -19.84
C ASP A 146 -0.32 11.03 -19.50
N PHE A 147 -0.63 10.75 -18.23
CA PHE A 147 -0.95 9.41 -17.79
C PHE A 147 -2.35 9.02 -18.28
N VAL A 148 -2.40 7.93 -19.04
CA VAL A 148 -3.65 7.41 -19.61
C VAL A 148 -4.14 6.22 -18.79
N LEU A 149 -5.32 6.35 -18.18
CA LEU A 149 -5.99 5.29 -17.44
C LEU A 149 -7.25 4.84 -18.20
N ALA A 150 -7.22 3.60 -18.70
CA ALA A 150 -8.30 3.07 -19.53
C ALA A 150 -9.42 2.37 -18.73
N ASP A 151 -9.14 2.03 -17.48
CA ASP A 151 -9.98 1.24 -16.58
C ASP A 151 -10.10 1.93 -15.21
N SER A 152 -10.34 3.24 -15.24
CA SER A 152 -10.54 4.03 -14.03
C SER A 152 -11.76 3.50 -13.28
N THR A 153 -11.61 3.33 -11.96
CA THR A 153 -12.68 2.84 -11.09
C THR A 153 -13.49 3.98 -10.48
N THR A 154 -12.94 5.19 -10.54
CA THR A 154 -13.62 6.45 -10.28
C THR A 154 -13.86 7.22 -11.58
N ASP A 155 -14.83 8.14 -11.58
CA ASP A 155 -15.02 9.04 -12.73
C ASP A 155 -13.72 9.84 -12.97
N CYS A 156 -13.40 10.16 -14.22
CA CYS A 156 -12.22 10.99 -14.52
C CYS A 156 -12.45 12.47 -14.20
N ASP A 157 -13.53 12.75 -13.47
CA ASP A 157 -13.90 14.02 -12.92
C ASP A 157 -13.55 13.98 -11.43
N SER A 158 -12.63 14.85 -11.03
CA SER A 158 -12.15 14.94 -9.65
C SER A 158 -13.15 15.65 -8.72
N GLY A 159 -14.33 16.05 -9.22
CA GLY A 159 -15.44 16.63 -8.48
C GLY A 159 -15.94 17.98 -9.04
N PRO A 160 -17.04 18.53 -8.50
CA PRO A 160 -17.63 19.78 -8.97
C PRO A 160 -16.62 20.94 -9.05
N GLY A 161 -16.52 21.58 -10.23
CA GLY A 161 -15.62 22.71 -10.47
C GLY A 161 -14.19 22.33 -10.85
N ARG A 162 -13.89 21.03 -11.02
CA ARG A 162 -12.58 20.55 -11.47
C ARG A 162 -12.57 20.22 -12.96
N PRO A 163 -11.38 20.16 -13.60
CA PRO A 163 -11.29 19.84 -15.02
C PRO A 163 -11.80 18.42 -15.32
N ASP A 164 -12.48 18.26 -16.46
CA ASP A 164 -12.88 16.95 -16.96
C ASP A 164 -11.73 16.30 -17.73
N PHE A 165 -11.17 15.22 -17.20
CA PHE A 165 -10.07 14.47 -17.83
C PHE A 165 -10.53 13.32 -18.73
N ARG A 166 -11.84 13.20 -18.98
CA ARG A 166 -12.40 12.16 -19.85
C ARG A 166 -12.08 12.42 -21.31
N THR A 167 -11.49 11.42 -21.96
CA THR A 167 -11.41 11.32 -23.42
C THR A 167 -12.27 10.17 -23.90
N ARG A 168 -13.14 10.41 -24.90
CA ARG A 168 -13.92 9.36 -25.54
C ARG A 168 -13.15 8.79 -26.72
N THR A 169 -12.94 7.48 -26.72
CA THR A 169 -12.35 6.76 -27.86
C THR A 169 -13.38 5.79 -28.43
N SER A 170 -13.73 5.97 -29.70
CA SER A 170 -14.64 5.07 -30.42
C SER A 170 -13.86 3.92 -31.04
N GLY A 171 -14.27 2.69 -30.79
CA GLY A 171 -13.71 1.50 -31.42
C GLY A 171 -14.79 0.50 -31.85
N PRO A 172 -14.39 -0.63 -32.48
CA PRO A 172 -15.34 -1.67 -32.92
C PRO A 172 -16.17 -2.27 -31.78
N ALA A 173 -15.66 -2.20 -30.55
CA ALA A 173 -16.33 -2.67 -29.33
C ALA A 173 -17.17 -1.57 -28.63
N GLY A 174 -17.42 -0.43 -29.29
CA GLY A 174 -18.16 0.71 -28.74
C GLY A 174 -17.27 1.88 -28.30
N THR A 175 -17.91 2.88 -27.68
CA THR A 175 -17.20 4.06 -27.11
C THR A 175 -16.67 3.72 -25.73
N ARG A 176 -15.36 3.89 -25.52
CA ARG A 176 -14.71 3.77 -24.21
C ARG A 176 -14.31 5.16 -23.70
N VAL A 177 -14.55 5.41 -22.42
CA VAL A 177 -14.06 6.60 -21.72
C VAL A 177 -12.71 6.23 -21.10
N ILE A 178 -11.68 7.05 -21.37
CA ILE A 178 -10.35 6.93 -20.75
C ILE A 178 -10.04 8.23 -20.01
N CYS A 179 -9.33 8.14 -18.89
CA CYS A 179 -8.84 9.31 -18.18
C CYS A 179 -7.45 9.69 -18.69
N ARG A 180 -7.21 10.99 -18.92
CA ARG A 180 -5.89 11.53 -19.28
C ARG A 180 -5.47 12.59 -18.28
N TYR A 181 -4.58 12.22 -17.37
CA TYR A 181 -4.11 13.11 -16.31
C TYR A 181 -2.75 13.72 -16.66
N PRO A 182 -2.56 15.04 -16.47
CA PRO A 182 -1.24 15.65 -16.55
C PRO A 182 -0.27 14.96 -15.60
N ALA A 183 0.91 14.62 -16.09
CA ALA A 183 1.91 13.88 -15.32
C ALA A 183 3.26 14.59 -15.33
N ARG A 184 3.96 14.50 -14.20
CA ARG A 184 5.32 15.03 -14.04
C ARG A 184 6.21 13.99 -13.40
N THR A 185 7.48 13.99 -13.74
CA THR A 185 8.49 13.28 -12.94
C THR A 185 8.95 14.20 -11.83
N GLU A 186 8.93 13.74 -10.59
CA GLU A 186 9.47 14.46 -9.44
C GLU A 186 10.73 13.73 -8.94
N SER A 187 11.80 14.50 -8.74
CA SER A 187 13.08 14.01 -8.22
C SER A 187 13.23 14.34 -6.75
N ILE A 188 13.43 13.31 -5.92
CA ILE A 188 13.61 13.47 -4.47
C ILE A 188 15.07 13.16 -4.06
N PRO A 189 15.73 14.02 -3.27
CA PRO A 189 17.11 13.80 -2.86
C PRO A 189 17.30 12.47 -2.12
N GLY A 190 18.20 11.63 -2.64
CA GLY A 190 18.53 10.32 -2.09
C GLY A 190 17.49 9.22 -2.37
N GLY A 191 16.38 9.56 -3.03
CA GLY A 191 15.39 8.60 -3.50
C GLY A 191 15.40 8.44 -5.01
N ARG A 192 14.39 7.73 -5.52
CA ARG A 192 14.20 7.54 -6.96
C ARG A 192 13.23 8.58 -7.50
N ASP A 193 13.47 8.96 -8.74
CA ASP A 193 12.48 9.68 -9.53
C ASP A 193 11.17 8.91 -9.58
N HIS A 194 10.06 9.60 -9.39
CA HIS A 194 8.73 9.02 -9.44
C HIS A 194 7.77 9.92 -10.20
N VAL A 195 6.67 9.36 -10.69
CA VAL A 195 5.68 10.12 -11.44
C VAL A 195 4.58 10.56 -10.48
N VAL A 196 4.19 11.82 -10.60
CA VAL A 196 3.13 12.44 -9.82
C VAL A 196 2.05 12.99 -10.75
N LEU A 197 0.81 12.94 -10.29
CA LEU A 197 -0.33 13.56 -10.96
C LEU A 197 -0.76 14.77 -10.16
N ASP A 198 -0.80 15.92 -10.82
CA ASP A 198 -1.26 17.20 -10.31
C ASP A 198 -2.20 17.77 -11.38
N GLN A 199 -3.49 17.64 -11.08
CA GLN A 199 -4.60 17.74 -12.00
C GLN A 199 -5.21 19.15 -11.97
N VAL A 200 -5.32 19.76 -10.78
CA VAL A 200 -6.06 20.99 -10.53
C VAL A 200 -5.08 22.11 -10.20
N ARG A 201 -4.87 23.03 -11.13
CA ARG A 201 -4.01 24.20 -10.85
C ARG A 201 -4.63 25.11 -9.80
N GLY A 202 -3.83 25.46 -8.79
CA GLY A 202 -4.24 26.39 -7.74
C GLY A 202 -5.21 25.76 -6.75
N ASP A 203 -5.17 24.43 -6.62
CA ASP A 203 -5.91 23.72 -5.60
C ASP A 203 -5.40 24.17 -4.21
N VAL A 204 -6.27 24.12 -3.19
CA VAL A 204 -5.88 24.49 -1.82
C VAL A 204 -4.72 23.65 -1.28
N ARG A 205 -4.45 22.48 -1.88
CA ARG A 205 -3.33 21.59 -1.57
C ARG A 205 -2.00 22.00 -2.19
N ASP A 206 -2.03 22.91 -3.15
CA ASP A 206 -0.83 23.34 -3.87
C ASP A 206 0.03 24.28 -3.04
N THR A 207 -0.56 24.89 -2.00
CA THR A 207 0.14 25.81 -1.10
C THR A 207 -0.18 25.45 0.33
N THR A 208 0.84 25.00 1.08
CA THR A 208 0.71 24.68 2.50
C THR A 208 1.70 25.48 3.33
N PRO A 209 1.41 25.74 4.62
CA PRO A 209 2.41 26.26 5.53
C PRO A 209 3.64 25.35 5.60
N VAL A 210 4.79 25.94 5.95
CA VAL A 210 6.02 25.18 6.24
C VAL A 210 5.83 24.40 7.54
N LEU A 211 6.07 23.10 7.46
CA LEU A 211 6.01 22.17 8.57
C LEU A 211 7.40 21.59 8.83
N THR A 212 7.81 21.52 10.09
CA THR A 212 9.01 20.76 10.51
C THR A 212 8.57 19.39 11.00
N VAL A 213 9.18 18.33 10.47
CA VAL A 213 8.86 16.96 10.88
C VAL A 213 9.54 16.66 12.23
N PRO A 214 8.78 16.36 13.30
CA PRO A 214 9.35 16.11 14.61
C PRO A 214 10.04 14.72 14.67
N PRO A 215 10.90 14.50 15.67
CA PRO A 215 11.43 13.17 15.97
C PRO A 215 10.34 12.09 16.02
N GLY A 216 10.66 10.92 15.48
CA GLY A 216 9.76 9.76 15.48
C GLY A 216 8.60 9.84 14.48
N HIS A 217 8.52 10.85 13.62
CA HIS A 217 7.47 11.01 12.60
C HIS A 217 8.04 11.11 11.18
N VAL A 218 7.19 10.87 10.18
CA VAL A 218 7.48 11.14 8.77
C VAL A 218 6.33 11.90 8.13
N PHE A 219 6.64 12.68 7.08
CA PHE A 219 5.65 13.33 6.23
C PHE A 219 5.49 12.53 4.94
N VAL A 220 4.24 12.21 4.58
CA VAL A 220 3.93 11.38 3.43
C VAL A 220 2.99 12.07 2.46
N LEU A 221 3.15 11.80 1.17
CA LEU A 221 2.25 12.25 0.10
C LEU A 221 1.75 11.07 -0.74
N GLY A 222 0.58 11.23 -1.33
CA GLY A 222 0.17 10.41 -2.46
C GLY A 222 0.89 10.84 -3.74
N ASP A 223 1.12 9.89 -4.65
CA ASP A 223 1.63 10.21 -5.99
C ASP A 223 0.54 10.89 -6.84
N ASN A 224 -0.74 10.59 -6.57
CA ASN A 224 -1.87 11.34 -7.13
C ASN A 224 -2.21 12.49 -6.19
N ARG A 225 -1.56 13.65 -6.40
CA ARG A 225 -1.56 14.79 -5.48
C ARG A 225 -2.95 15.35 -5.26
N ASP A 226 -3.80 15.33 -6.27
CA ASP A 226 -5.17 15.86 -6.15
C ASP A 226 -6.22 14.86 -5.68
N ASP A 227 -5.88 13.59 -5.50
CA ASP A 227 -6.82 12.56 -5.03
C ASP A 227 -6.22 11.75 -3.88
N SER A 228 -5.51 12.45 -2.98
CA SER A 228 -4.84 11.84 -1.85
C SER A 228 -5.14 12.55 -0.53
N ALA A 229 -5.70 11.79 0.41
CA ALA A 229 -5.71 12.12 1.82
C ALA A 229 -4.35 11.73 2.44
N ASP A 230 -3.50 12.72 2.71
CA ASP A 230 -2.12 12.54 3.15
C ASP A 230 -1.68 13.62 4.16
N SER A 231 -0.37 13.81 4.36
CA SER A 231 0.17 14.64 5.44
C SER A 231 -0.02 16.14 5.23
N ARG A 232 -0.48 16.58 4.04
CA ARG A 232 -0.82 18.00 3.81
C ARG A 232 -1.94 18.50 4.71
N PHE A 233 -2.80 17.59 5.15
CA PHE A 233 -3.94 17.90 6.01
C PHE A 233 -3.83 17.21 7.37
N THR A 234 -4.37 17.88 8.37
CA THR A 234 -4.54 17.30 9.70
C THR A 234 -5.58 16.18 9.67
N ILE A 235 -5.59 15.37 10.73
CA ILE A 235 -6.61 14.32 10.92
C ILE A 235 -8.03 14.92 10.96
N ALA A 236 -8.17 16.12 11.53
CA ALA A 236 -9.45 16.82 11.64
C ALA A 236 -10.01 17.26 10.27
N GLU A 237 -9.11 17.60 9.34
CA GLU A 237 -9.43 17.99 7.96
C GLU A 237 -9.62 16.78 7.03
N GLY A 238 -9.49 15.55 7.54
CA GLY A 238 -9.61 14.32 6.77
C GLY A 238 -8.31 13.80 6.15
N GLY A 239 -7.17 14.42 6.46
CA GLY A 239 -5.84 13.91 6.13
C GLY A 239 -5.33 12.83 7.07
N VAL A 240 -4.04 12.49 6.91
CA VAL A 240 -3.36 11.57 7.83
C VAL A 240 -2.48 12.28 8.85
N GLY A 241 -2.24 13.59 8.68
CA GLY A 241 -1.26 14.33 9.48
C GLY A 241 0.15 13.76 9.35
N LEU A 242 1.02 14.06 10.31
CA LEU A 242 2.33 13.43 10.42
C LEU A 242 2.18 11.98 10.88
N VAL A 243 2.91 11.07 10.24
CA VAL A 243 2.79 9.63 10.51
C VAL A 243 3.85 9.21 11.52
N PRO A 244 3.48 8.68 12.71
CA PRO A 244 4.44 8.11 13.63
C PRO A 244 5.17 6.93 12.97
N THR A 245 6.48 6.87 13.10
CA THR A 245 7.31 5.75 12.61
C THR A 245 6.90 4.41 13.23
N ALA A 246 6.34 4.44 14.45
CA ALA A 246 5.74 3.28 15.10
C ALA A 246 4.54 2.70 14.33
N ASN A 247 3.82 3.53 13.55
CA ASN A 247 2.66 3.12 12.75
C ASN A 247 3.02 2.39 11.46
N ILE A 248 4.30 2.41 11.06
CA ILE A 248 4.74 1.82 9.80
C ILE A 248 4.66 0.29 9.89
N ILE A 249 3.98 -0.33 8.93
CA ILE A 249 3.88 -1.77 8.81
C ILE A 249 5.08 -2.32 8.06
N GLY A 250 5.46 -1.67 6.95
CA GLY A 250 6.60 -2.08 6.13
C GLY A 250 6.73 -1.28 4.84
N ARG A 251 7.73 -1.64 4.03
CA ARG A 251 7.99 -1.04 2.71
C ARG A 251 7.22 -1.79 1.64
N ALA A 252 6.49 -1.07 0.82
CA ALA A 252 5.90 -1.61 -0.40
C ALA A 252 7.03 -1.99 -1.39
N ASP A 253 7.19 -3.28 -1.72
CA ASP A 253 8.35 -3.75 -2.50
C ASP A 253 7.99 -4.03 -3.97
N ARG A 254 7.08 -4.98 -4.21
CA ARG A 254 6.76 -5.46 -5.57
C ARG A 254 5.29 -5.80 -5.73
N ILE A 255 4.75 -5.50 -6.90
CA ILE A 255 3.44 -5.97 -7.35
C ILE A 255 3.56 -7.45 -7.71
N PHE A 256 2.74 -8.32 -7.14
CA PHE A 256 2.74 -9.76 -7.47
C PHE A 256 1.49 -10.19 -8.25
N PHE A 257 0.44 -9.38 -8.23
CA PHE A 257 -0.78 -9.64 -8.97
C PHE A 257 -1.48 -8.32 -9.29
N SER A 258 -2.19 -8.24 -10.42
CA SER A 258 -2.89 -7.01 -10.80
C SER A 258 -4.07 -7.33 -11.70
N ILE A 259 -5.25 -6.85 -11.33
CA ILE A 259 -6.50 -7.10 -12.03
C ILE A 259 -7.19 -5.78 -12.39
N ARG A 260 -7.89 -5.78 -13.51
CA ARG A 260 -8.78 -4.67 -13.90
C ARG A 260 -10.14 -4.86 -13.21
N GLN A 261 -10.90 -3.79 -13.07
CA GLN A 261 -12.29 -3.92 -12.63
C GLN A 261 -13.11 -4.73 -13.65
N GLU A 262 -12.87 -4.47 -14.93
CA GLU A 262 -13.40 -5.25 -16.05
C GLU A 262 -12.26 -5.63 -17.00
N GLY A 263 -12.19 -6.91 -17.36
CA GLY A 263 -11.22 -7.42 -18.35
C GLY A 263 -10.07 -8.25 -17.76
N PRO A 264 -9.01 -8.50 -18.56
CA PRO A 264 -7.95 -9.43 -18.21
C PRO A 264 -7.00 -8.90 -17.14
N LEU A 265 -6.16 -9.79 -16.59
CA LEU A 265 -5.05 -9.42 -15.71
C LEU A 265 -4.09 -8.43 -16.38
N ARG A 266 -3.52 -7.52 -15.58
CA ARG A 266 -2.47 -6.58 -16.01
C ARG A 266 -1.11 -7.23 -15.81
N THR A 267 -0.76 -8.17 -16.67
CA THR A 267 0.48 -8.97 -16.57
C THR A 267 1.73 -8.11 -16.68
N GLU A 268 1.67 -6.98 -17.39
CA GLU A 268 2.73 -5.99 -17.53
C GLU A 268 3.13 -5.32 -16.22
N ARG A 269 2.30 -5.43 -15.17
CA ARG A 269 2.55 -4.85 -13.84
C ARG A 269 3.22 -5.82 -12.88
N ILE A 270 3.12 -7.12 -13.13
CA ILE A 270 3.64 -8.16 -12.23
C ILE A 270 5.16 -8.06 -12.17
N GLY A 271 5.72 -8.03 -10.96
CA GLY A 271 7.15 -7.88 -10.70
C GLY A 271 7.65 -6.43 -10.67
N LYS A 272 6.81 -5.44 -11.00
CA LYS A 272 7.19 -4.02 -10.93
C LYS A 272 7.58 -3.66 -9.50
N ARG A 273 8.79 -3.12 -9.35
CA ARG A 273 9.32 -2.61 -8.08
C ARG A 273 8.86 -1.17 -7.86
N LEU A 274 8.56 -0.84 -6.61
CA LEU A 274 8.11 0.48 -6.19
C LEU A 274 9.26 1.39 -5.78
#